data_AF-A0A3B9YR28-F1
#
_entry.id   AF-A0A3B9YR28-F1
#
_cell.length_a   1.000
_cell.length_b   1.000
_cell.length_c   1.000
_cell.angle_alpha   90.00
_cell.angle_beta   90.00
_cell.angle_gamma   90.00
#
_symmetry.space_group_name_H-M   'P 1'
#
loop_
_entity.id
_entity.type
_entity.pdbx_description
1 polymer ?
#
loop_
_entity_poly.entity_id
_entity_poly.type
_entity_poly.pdbx_seq_one_letter_code
_entity_poly.pdbx_strand_id
1 'polypeptide(L)' 'EVEAGATITVTRNGKPVFDLVPHKKKGGIDLEAGYAYLKSIGVENPVVFIADDFDAPLPDDFLITPMK' A
#
# COMPACT_ATOMS: atom_id res chain seq x y z
N GLU A 1 -12.79 -17.96 5.71
CA GLU A 1 -11.87 -18.27 4.60
C GLU A 1 -12.49 -17.81 3.30
N VAL A 2 -11.73 -17.13 2.44
CA VAL A 2 -12.11 -16.83 1.05
C VAL A 2 -11.27 -17.70 0.12
N GLU A 3 -11.90 -18.39 -0.82
CA GLU A 3 -11.20 -19.29 -1.73
C GLU A 3 -10.23 -18.53 -2.64
N ALA A 4 -9.15 -19.21 -3.01
CA ALA A 4 -8.11 -18.71 -3.89
C ALA A 4 -8.69 -18.30 -5.26
N GLY A 5 -8.77 -16.99 -5.53
CA GLY A 5 -9.30 -16.45 -6.79
C GLY A 5 -10.71 -15.84 -6.68
N ALA A 6 -11.30 -15.82 -5.49
CA ALA A 6 -12.53 -15.09 -5.24
C ALA A 6 -12.35 -13.59 -5.59
N THR A 7 -13.32 -13.01 -6.28
CA THR A 7 -13.38 -11.56 -6.54
C THR A 7 -14.43 -10.96 -5.62
N ILE A 8 -14.04 -9.98 -4.82
CA ILE A 8 -14.93 -9.26 -3.90
C ILE A 8 -15.28 -7.93 -4.54
N THR A 9 -16.52 -7.76 -4.99
CA THR A 9 -16.99 -6.49 -5.55
C THR A 9 -17.38 -5.53 -4.43
N VAL A 10 -16.70 -4.38 -4.37
CA VAL A 10 -17.01 -3.31 -3.43
C VAL A 10 -18.07 -2.40 -4.06
N THR A 11 -19.18 -2.20 -3.35
CA THR A 11 -20.29 -1.34 -3.81
C THR A 11 -20.44 -0.11 -2.93
N ARG A 12 -20.88 1.00 -3.53
CA ARG A 12 -21.32 2.23 -2.85
C ARG A 12 -22.75 2.53 -3.27
N ASN A 13 -23.68 2.55 -2.30
CA ASN A 13 -25.11 2.73 -2.55
C ASN A 13 -25.68 1.71 -3.58
N GLY A 14 -25.24 0.45 -3.47
CA GLY A 14 -25.65 -0.63 -4.38
C GLY A 14 -25.03 -0.58 -5.78
N LYS A 15 -24.18 0.42 -6.08
CA LYS A 15 -23.44 0.50 -7.34
C LYS A 15 -22.01 -0.02 -7.16
N PRO A 16 -21.52 -0.92 -8.02
CA PRO A 16 -20.14 -1.40 -7.95
C PRO A 16 -19.15 -0.26 -8.22
N VAL A 17 -18.05 -0.24 -7.48
CA VAL A 17 -17.01 0.80 -7.57
C VAL A 17 -15.66 0.20 -7.98
N PHE A 18 -15.27 -0.93 -7.39
CA PHE A 18 -14.07 -1.68 -7.78
C PHE A 18 -14.12 -3.10 -7.23
N ASP A 19 -13.25 -3.95 -7.77
CA ASP A 19 -13.09 -5.33 -7.36
C ASP A 19 -11.79 -5.53 -6.57
N LEU A 20 -11.88 -6.31 -5.50
CA LEU A 20 -10.74 -6.78 -4.71
C LEU A 20 -10.50 -8.25 -4.97
N VAL A 21 -9.28 -8.58 -5.38
CA VAL A 21 -8.82 -9.97 -5.50
C VAL A 21 -7.87 -10.23 -4.33
N PRO A 22 -8.18 -11.18 -3.41
CA PRO A 22 -7.27 -11.55 -2.35
C PRO A 22 -5.94 -11.99 -2.94
N HIS A 23 -4.85 -11.31 -2.56
CA HIS A 23 -3.53 -11.69 -3.01
C HIS A 23 -3.19 -13.09 -2.43
N LYS A 24 -2.74 -13.99 -3.30
CA LYS A 24 -2.04 -15.19 -2.82
C LYS A 24 -0.74 -14.73 -2.16
N LYS A 25 -0.29 -15.39 -1.09
CA LYS A 25 1.11 -15.29 -0.65
C LYS A 25 2.02 -15.83 -1.77
N LYS A 26 2.30 -15.02 -2.79
CA LYS A 26 3.56 -15.11 -3.51
C LYS A 26 4.63 -14.59 -2.54
N GLY A 27 5.81 -15.20 -2.56
CA GLY A 27 6.89 -14.92 -1.59
C GLY A 27 7.19 -13.43 -1.37
N GLY A 28 7.98 -13.14 -0.34
CA GLY A 28 8.35 -11.77 0.00
C GLY A 28 9.38 -11.16 -0.95
N ILE A 29 9.61 -9.87 -0.77
CA ILE A 29 10.78 -9.18 -1.30
C ILE A 29 11.97 -9.53 -0.39
N ASP A 30 13.07 -9.99 -0.97
CA ASP A 30 14.35 -10.08 -0.25
C ASP A 30 14.97 -8.69 -0.23
N LEU A 31 14.78 -8.00 0.89
CA LEU A 31 15.28 -6.63 1.08
C LEU A 31 16.80 -6.59 1.08
N GLU A 32 17.47 -7.62 1.59
CA GLU A 32 18.94 -7.71 1.61
C GLU A 32 19.49 -7.83 0.19
N ALA A 33 18.88 -8.66 -0.65
CA ALA A 33 19.22 -8.75 -2.07
C ALA A 33 19.00 -7.41 -2.79
N GLY A 34 17.92 -6.69 -2.44
CA GLY A 34 17.64 -5.34 -2.95
C GLY A 34 18.73 -4.34 -2.57
N TYR A 35 19.12 -4.27 -1.30
CA TYR A 35 20.19 -3.38 -0.83
C TYR A 35 21.54 -3.72 -1.48
N ALA A 36 21.87 -5.02 -1.61
CA ALA A 36 23.10 -5.46 -2.26
C ALA A 36 23.16 -5.03 -3.73
N TYR A 37 22.04 -5.16 -4.47
CA TYR A 37 21.94 -4.68 -5.84
C TYR A 37 22.13 -3.17 -5.93
N LEU A 38 21.41 -2.39 -5.11
CA LEU A 38 21.50 -0.93 -5.10
C LEU A 38 22.94 -0.45 -4.83
N LYS A 39 23.62 -1.07 -3.86
CA LYS A 39 25.03 -0.79 -3.59
C LYS A 39 25.93 -1.12 -4.80
N SER A 40 25.67 -2.22 -5.50
CA SER A 40 26.47 -2.62 -6.67
C SER A 40 26.37 -1.65 -7.85
N ILE A 41 25.28 -0.88 -7.94
CA ILE A 41 25.08 0.16 -8.96
C ILE A 41 25.42 1.57 -8.43
N GLY A 42 26.02 1.68 -7.24
CA GLY A 42 26.45 2.96 -6.65
C GLY A 42 25.36 3.74 -5.92
N VAL A 43 24.21 3.12 -5.63
CA VAL A 43 23.15 3.72 -4.81
C VAL A 43 23.41 3.38 -3.34
N GLU A 44 23.97 4.35 -2.60
CA GLU A 44 24.32 4.17 -1.18
C GLU A 44 23.16 4.49 -0.23
N ASN A 45 22.30 5.44 -0.60
CA ASN A 45 21.12 5.81 0.17
C ASN A 45 19.84 5.66 -0.67
N PRO A 46 19.19 4.48 -0.66
CA PRO A 46 17.97 4.25 -1.42
C PRO A 46 16.70 4.83 -0.75
N VAL A 47 16.77 5.21 0.54
CA VAL A 47 15.68 5.86 1.26
C VAL A 47 16.09 7.32 1.52
N VAL A 48 15.82 8.16 0.54
CA VAL A 48 16.29 9.55 0.51
C VAL A 48 15.70 10.41 1.63
N PHE A 49 14.40 10.29 1.89
CA PHE A 49 13.72 11.04 2.92
C PHE A 49 12.34 10.42 3.21
N ILE A 50 12.04 10.17 4.48
CA ILE A 50 10.70 9.89 4.99
C ILE A 50 10.49 10.92 6.09
N ALA A 51 9.34 11.61 6.09
CA ALA A 51 9.04 12.57 7.13
C ALA A 51 8.87 11.85 8.49
N ASP A 52 9.38 12.44 9.57
CA ASP A 52 9.32 11.84 10.91
C ASP A 52 7.89 11.61 11.40
N ASP A 53 6.93 12.36 10.86
CA ASP A 53 5.50 12.32 11.16
C ASP A 53 4.68 11.54 10.12
N PHE A 54 5.33 10.78 9.22
CA PHE A 54 4.62 10.07 8.14
C PHE A 54 3.52 9.13 8.67
N ASP A 55 3.78 8.44 9.79
CA ASP A 55 2.82 7.56 10.45
C ASP A 55 2.04 8.25 11.60
N ALA A 56 2.20 9.57 11.75
CA ALA A 56 1.45 10.31 12.76
C ALA A 56 -0.05 10.35 12.41
N PRO A 57 -0.95 10.34 13.42
CA PRO A 57 -2.37 10.51 13.16
C PRO A 57 -2.62 11.86 12.47
N LEU A 58 -3.45 11.83 11.43
CA LEU A 58 -3.89 13.05 10.75
C LEU A 58 -4.76 13.90 11.71
N PRO A 59 -4.72 15.23 11.60
CA PRO A 59 -5.66 16.11 12.29
C PRO A 59 -7.12 15.74 12.00
N ASP A 60 -8.00 15.91 12.99
CA ASP A 60 -9.43 15.56 12.86
C ASP A 60 -10.15 16.34 11.75
N ASP A 61 -9.63 17.52 11.39
CA ASP A 61 -10.13 18.41 10.34
C ASP A 61 -9.49 18.17 8.96
N PHE A 62 -8.56 17.22 8.85
CA PHE A 62 -7.84 16.92 7.61
C PHE A 62 -8.73 16.30 6.53
N LEU A 63 -9.71 15.48 6.93
CA LEU A 63 -10.61 14.83 5.98
C LEU A 63 -11.59 15.86 5.41
N ILE A 64 -11.60 16.00 4.08
CA ILE A 64 -12.61 16.79 3.36
C ILE A 64 -13.99 16.24 3.75
N THR A 65 -14.72 17.01 4.55
CA THR A 65 -16.13 16.73 4.83
C THR A 65 -16.94 17.08 3.59
N PRO A 66 -17.84 16.20 3.11
CA PRO A 66 -18.72 16.55 2.01
C PRO A 66 -19.52 17.78 2.42
N MET A 67 -19.43 18.87 1.64
CA MET A 67 -20.28 20.03 1.85
C MET A 67 -21.74 19.57 1.77
N LYS A 68 -22.51 19.88 2.82
CA LYS A 68 -23.96 19.63 2.87
C LYS A 68 -24.70 20.43 1.81
#